data_AF-A0A9W9K0H0-F1
#
_entry.id   AF-A0A9W9K0H0-F1
#
_cell.length_a   1.000
_cell.length_b   1.000
_cell.length_c   1.000
_cell.angle_alpha   90.00
_cell.angle_beta   90.00
_cell.angle_gamma   90.00
#
_symmetry.space_group_name_H-M   'P 1'
#
loop_
_entity.id
_entity.type
_entity.pdbx_description
1 polymer ?
#
loop_
_entity_poly.entity_id
_entity_poly.type
_entity_poly.pdbx_seq_one_letter_code
_entity_poly.pdbx_strand_id
1 'polypeptide(L)'
;MEDTIANSTQITKIKGALSTFNFGGNLIEIAALTSLIGSTAAESLALGDKGPAGLVWAMMTVFGAIPVVRLFIATATPGWLRESMGVSNAKSDAVVGLFQNTDETFRFQDRKEPAIAVECEIKNARTADIKDSPVDSKRRFVYVFNQRTINILNCIPFSLPGDEMKVYSFVEDPWRDKRYSSWYTYLDWALLASSVVGKLGEFTLLWKSDAHMLAWVSISTWSFFFSAALVLRLHSLWGTSRKSEVDIITGTLPTCSSPGGDRKILLSIPKSVRVHFLWRIIWGLGVFVGIATVGTTYFALSQSTNNEGFLIWVAFQALWLSIRSALYYLLSNREGQYHVGLEGRPWGKVNVQDRARIRHLVYTLSKYQIQLHPRSPLSYEDDILMPEKVENLQSAYPAPLGDKSVTLSIHGVIPDTVLSSVSWVFGCKEGGFDFYDTCIIVLNTPTGVISIPAARALSTRPLNGISEIDSEEGVDLIHLPRGGSLPQGSVAFKNNGIEVKWCYWIPCSDGRWLYFTTEQSKKRGTKNAAILSDLEVTDILNNGKIINISLKHVDEVKEILHYSTMACGYLLNLLK
;
A
#
# COMPACT_ATOMS: atom_id res chain seq x y z
N MET A 1 -49.08 49.99 -44.59
CA MET A 1 -47.84 49.50 -45.23
C MET A 1 -46.63 50.09 -44.49
N GLU A 2 -46.64 50.01 -43.15
CA GLU A 2 -45.57 50.53 -42.26
C GLU A 2 -45.22 49.52 -41.14
N ASP A 3 -46.12 48.58 -40.80
CA ASP A 3 -45.84 47.56 -39.78
C ASP A 3 -44.98 46.37 -40.25
N THR A 4 -44.65 46.29 -41.54
CA THR A 4 -43.85 45.18 -42.09
C THR A 4 -42.33 45.48 -42.11
N ILE A 5 -41.93 46.74 -41.83
CA ILE A 5 -40.51 47.14 -41.88
C ILE A 5 -39.84 47.03 -40.49
N ALA A 6 -40.60 47.14 -39.39
CA ALA A 6 -40.05 47.08 -38.03
C ALA A 6 -39.58 45.67 -37.61
N ASN A 7 -40.18 44.60 -38.15
CA ASN A 7 -39.80 43.22 -37.82
C ASN A 7 -38.51 42.77 -38.55
N SER A 8 -38.16 43.35 -39.70
CA SER A 8 -36.93 42.97 -40.40
C SER A 8 -35.69 43.56 -39.70
N THR A 9 -35.83 44.71 -39.02
CA THR A 9 -34.73 45.42 -38.35
C THR A 9 -34.39 44.84 -36.97
N GLN A 10 -35.36 44.25 -36.25
CA GLN A 10 -35.07 43.54 -35.00
C GLN A 10 -34.43 42.15 -35.25
N ILE A 11 -34.84 41.44 -36.30
CA ILE A 11 -34.25 40.14 -36.66
C ILE A 11 -32.80 40.31 -37.17
N THR A 12 -32.50 41.41 -37.87
CA THR A 12 -31.11 41.75 -38.25
C THR A 12 -30.26 42.25 -37.08
N LYS A 13 -30.85 42.95 -36.09
CA LYS A 13 -30.12 43.31 -34.85
C LYS A 13 -29.80 42.11 -33.96
N ILE A 14 -30.65 41.09 -33.90
CA ILE A 14 -30.34 39.84 -33.18
C ILE A 14 -29.25 39.03 -33.92
N LYS A 15 -29.28 39.01 -35.26
CA LYS A 15 -28.21 38.40 -36.07
C LYS A 15 -26.87 39.16 -35.97
N GLY A 16 -26.89 40.49 -35.83
CA GLY A 16 -25.69 41.32 -35.62
C GLY A 16 -25.13 41.31 -34.18
N ALA A 17 -25.99 41.12 -33.18
CA ALA A 17 -25.56 40.94 -31.79
C ALA A 17 -24.93 39.55 -31.55
N LEU A 18 -25.33 38.54 -32.32
CA LEU A 18 -24.68 37.22 -32.34
C LEU A 18 -23.36 37.22 -33.13
N SER A 19 -23.07 38.20 -33.98
CA SER A 19 -21.82 38.22 -34.78
C SER A 19 -20.66 38.99 -34.13
N THR A 20 -20.87 39.59 -32.96
CA THR A 20 -19.87 40.39 -32.22
C THR A 20 -19.49 39.82 -30.86
N PHE A 21 -19.97 38.61 -30.53
CA PHE A 21 -19.39 37.86 -29.41
C PHE A 21 -18.01 37.38 -29.80
N ASN A 22 -17.00 37.78 -29.03
CA ASN A 22 -15.63 37.28 -29.14
C ASN A 22 -15.62 35.82 -28.63
N PHE A 23 -16.19 34.90 -29.44
CA PHE A 23 -16.59 33.55 -29.04
C PHE A 23 -15.42 32.70 -28.55
N GLY A 24 -14.22 32.91 -29.08
CA GLY A 24 -13.03 32.17 -28.64
C GLY A 24 -12.69 32.41 -27.16
N GLY A 25 -12.79 33.66 -26.68
CA GLY A 25 -12.52 34.01 -25.28
C GLY A 25 -13.60 33.52 -24.33
N ASN A 26 -14.87 33.72 -24.69
CA ASN A 26 -16.00 33.33 -23.84
C ASN A 26 -16.20 31.81 -23.79
N LEU A 27 -15.84 31.06 -24.84
CA LEU A 27 -15.86 29.60 -24.80
C LEU A 27 -14.80 29.02 -23.87
N ILE A 28 -13.64 29.67 -23.74
CA ILE A 28 -12.61 29.27 -22.76
C ILE A 28 -13.14 29.48 -21.34
N GLU A 29 -13.84 30.59 -21.08
CA GLU A 29 -14.46 30.86 -19.78
C GLU A 29 -15.62 29.92 -19.44
N ILE A 30 -16.50 29.64 -20.41
CA ILE A 30 -17.62 28.68 -20.24
C ILE A 30 -17.08 27.25 -20.11
N ALA A 31 -16.05 26.87 -20.86
CA ALA A 31 -15.38 25.57 -20.73
C ALA A 31 -14.66 25.44 -19.38
N ALA A 32 -14.05 26.51 -18.88
CA ALA A 32 -13.42 26.53 -17.55
C ALA A 32 -14.48 26.38 -16.44
N LEU A 33 -15.59 27.11 -16.53
CA LEU A 33 -16.69 27.04 -15.57
C LEU A 33 -17.41 25.68 -15.57
N THR A 34 -17.69 25.13 -16.76
CA THR A 34 -18.33 23.81 -16.90
C THR A 34 -17.39 22.66 -16.55
N SER A 35 -16.08 22.83 -16.78
CA SER A 35 -15.06 21.91 -16.27
C SER A 35 -15.01 21.93 -14.75
N LEU A 36 -15.15 23.10 -14.10
CA LEU A 36 -15.20 23.20 -12.64
C LEU A 36 -16.42 22.48 -12.05
N ILE A 37 -17.62 22.77 -12.57
CA ILE A 37 -18.90 22.22 -12.05
C ILE A 37 -19.06 20.73 -12.36
N GLY A 38 -18.56 20.26 -13.51
CA GLY A 38 -18.73 18.89 -13.99
C GLY A 38 -17.58 17.93 -13.66
N SER A 39 -16.42 18.43 -13.23
CA SER A 39 -15.21 17.62 -13.01
C SER A 39 -15.43 16.48 -12.02
N THR A 40 -16.07 16.76 -10.87
CA THR A 40 -16.19 15.76 -9.80
C THR A 40 -17.07 14.59 -10.19
N ALA A 41 -18.20 14.87 -10.86
CA ALA A 41 -19.11 13.87 -11.40
C ALA A 41 -18.44 13.05 -12.53
N ALA A 42 -17.75 13.74 -13.45
CA ALA A 42 -17.04 13.10 -14.55
C ALA A 42 -15.94 12.14 -14.05
N GLU A 43 -15.14 12.57 -13.07
CA GLU A 43 -14.07 11.78 -12.48
C GLU A 43 -14.59 10.50 -11.81
N SER A 44 -15.62 10.59 -10.95
CA SER A 44 -16.18 9.41 -10.29
C SER A 44 -16.82 8.42 -11.27
N LEU A 45 -17.48 8.93 -12.32
CA LEU A 45 -18.03 8.09 -13.39
C LEU A 45 -16.92 7.42 -14.22
N ALA A 46 -15.84 8.15 -14.53
CA ALA A 46 -14.70 7.67 -15.31
C ALA A 46 -13.87 6.60 -14.57
N LEU A 47 -13.77 6.71 -13.25
CA LEU A 47 -13.16 5.69 -12.40
C LEU A 47 -14.00 4.41 -12.33
N GLY A 48 -15.28 4.51 -12.71
CA GLY A 48 -16.24 3.43 -12.77
C GLY A 48 -16.93 3.14 -11.43
N ASP A 49 -16.84 4.01 -10.43
CA ASP A 49 -17.47 3.86 -9.10
C ASP A 49 -18.97 3.55 -9.20
N LYS A 50 -19.60 4.02 -10.27
CA LYS A 50 -21.02 3.86 -10.58
C LYS A 50 -21.32 2.73 -11.59
N GLY A 51 -20.33 1.90 -11.92
CA GLY A 51 -20.42 0.79 -12.88
C GLY A 51 -19.74 1.08 -14.23
N PRO A 52 -19.66 0.07 -15.13
CA PRO A 52 -19.03 0.22 -16.44
C PRO A 52 -19.74 1.23 -17.34
N ALA A 53 -21.07 1.35 -17.24
CA ALA A 53 -21.84 2.37 -17.97
C ALA A 53 -21.40 3.79 -17.58
N GLY A 54 -20.98 3.99 -16.33
CA GLY A 54 -20.43 5.27 -15.86
C GLY A 54 -19.26 5.74 -16.69
N LEU A 55 -18.38 4.84 -17.14
CA LEU A 55 -17.23 5.17 -17.99
C LEU A 55 -17.67 5.81 -19.32
N VAL A 56 -18.74 5.29 -19.93
CA VAL A 56 -19.31 5.83 -21.17
C VAL A 56 -19.90 7.21 -20.92
N TRP A 57 -20.72 7.33 -19.87
CA TRP A 57 -21.40 8.56 -19.50
C TRP A 57 -20.45 9.68 -19.06
N ALA A 58 -19.29 9.34 -18.49
CA ALA A 58 -18.25 10.30 -18.15
C ALA A 58 -17.78 11.10 -19.37
N MET A 59 -17.66 10.42 -20.52
CA MET A 59 -17.09 10.94 -21.76
C MET A 59 -18.13 11.24 -22.84
N MET A 60 -19.41 11.33 -22.48
CA MET A 60 -20.48 11.77 -23.39
C MET A 60 -20.34 13.24 -23.80
N THR A 61 -19.66 14.04 -22.97
CA THR A 61 -19.37 15.45 -23.25
C THR A 61 -17.86 15.71 -23.17
N VAL A 62 -17.37 16.65 -23.98
CA VAL A 62 -15.99 17.14 -23.90
C VAL A 62 -15.75 17.99 -22.64
N PHE A 63 -16.81 18.55 -22.05
CA PHE A 63 -16.68 19.36 -20.84
C PHE A 63 -16.27 18.50 -19.65
N GLY A 64 -15.12 18.83 -19.05
CA GLY A 64 -14.49 18.03 -17.99
C GLY A 64 -13.61 16.88 -18.49
N ALA A 65 -13.35 16.75 -19.80
CA ALA A 65 -12.45 15.73 -20.33
C ALA A 65 -11.00 15.89 -19.84
N ILE A 66 -10.51 17.11 -19.62
CA ILE A 66 -9.14 17.36 -19.13
C ILE A 66 -8.92 16.81 -17.70
N PRO A 67 -9.78 17.10 -16.71
CA PRO A 67 -9.74 16.42 -15.41
C PRO A 67 -9.78 14.89 -15.50
N VAL A 68 -10.65 14.34 -16.37
CA VAL A 68 -10.73 12.88 -16.59
C VAL A 68 -9.43 12.32 -17.19
N VAL A 69 -8.81 13.01 -18.15
CA VAL A 69 -7.51 12.62 -18.71
C VAL A 69 -6.42 12.62 -17.64
N ARG A 70 -6.35 13.68 -16.81
CA ARG A 70 -5.39 13.73 -15.68
C ARG A 70 -5.60 12.57 -14.72
N LEU A 71 -6.86 12.25 -14.43
CA LEU A 71 -7.23 11.13 -13.59
C LEU A 71 -6.82 9.79 -14.21
N PHE A 72 -7.02 9.60 -15.52
CA PHE A 72 -6.58 8.39 -16.22
C PHE A 72 -5.06 8.24 -16.24
N ILE A 73 -4.32 9.34 -16.39
CA ILE A 73 -2.85 9.32 -16.23
C ILE A 73 -2.52 8.81 -14.83
N ALA A 74 -3.13 9.40 -13.79
CA ALA A 74 -2.91 9.00 -12.41
C ALA A 74 -3.29 7.52 -12.15
N THR A 75 -4.38 7.00 -12.69
CA THR A 75 -4.81 5.61 -12.41
C THR A 75 -4.14 4.55 -13.28
N ALA A 76 -3.71 4.90 -14.50
CA ALA A 76 -2.92 4.01 -15.35
C ALA A 76 -1.48 3.85 -14.86
N THR A 77 -0.96 4.87 -14.17
CA THR A 77 0.43 4.91 -13.68
C THR A 77 0.59 4.04 -12.42
N PRO A 78 1.64 3.22 -12.30
CA PRO A 78 1.98 2.52 -11.06
C PRO A 78 2.16 3.48 -9.88
N GLY A 79 1.80 3.07 -8.67
CA GLY A 79 1.81 3.93 -7.48
C GLY A 79 3.14 4.64 -7.23
N TRP A 80 4.26 3.92 -7.36
CA TRP A 80 5.61 4.48 -7.20
C TRP A 80 5.88 5.64 -8.17
N LEU A 81 5.54 5.46 -9.45
CA LEU A 81 5.76 6.46 -10.49
C LEU A 81 4.78 7.61 -10.36
N ARG A 82 3.55 7.33 -9.92
CA ARG A 82 2.51 8.34 -9.71
C ARG A 82 2.94 9.36 -8.65
N GLU A 83 3.56 8.89 -7.59
CA GLU A 83 4.12 9.74 -6.54
C GLU A 83 5.35 10.51 -7.03
N SER A 84 6.30 9.85 -7.70
CA SER A 84 7.49 10.52 -8.24
C SER A 84 7.17 11.60 -9.28
N MET A 85 6.11 11.42 -10.07
CA MET A 85 5.66 12.40 -11.07
C MET A 85 4.74 13.48 -10.49
N GLY A 86 4.34 13.39 -9.22
CA GLY A 86 3.40 14.33 -8.60
C GLY A 86 2.00 14.30 -9.22
N VAL A 87 1.61 13.19 -9.86
CA VAL A 87 0.27 13.02 -10.48
C VAL A 87 -0.72 12.30 -9.56
N SER A 88 -0.31 11.93 -8.35
CA SER A 88 -1.19 11.38 -7.31
C SER A 88 -2.26 12.39 -6.91
N ASN A 89 -3.49 11.91 -6.76
CA ASN A 89 -4.57 12.70 -6.19
C ASN A 89 -5.49 11.82 -5.33
N ALA A 90 -6.17 12.44 -4.37
CA ALA A 90 -7.01 11.72 -3.41
C ALA A 90 -8.05 10.81 -4.07
N LYS A 91 -8.56 11.16 -5.27
CA LYS A 91 -9.54 10.33 -6.00
C LYS A 91 -8.92 9.10 -6.65
N SER A 92 -7.79 9.25 -7.33
CA SER A 92 -7.04 8.15 -7.94
C SER A 92 -6.47 7.20 -6.88
N ASP A 93 -6.06 7.74 -5.73
CA ASP A 93 -5.64 6.97 -4.56
C ASP A 93 -6.83 6.24 -3.94
N ALA A 94 -8.00 6.90 -3.81
CA ALA A 94 -9.22 6.26 -3.33
C ALA A 94 -9.69 5.11 -4.24
N VAL A 95 -9.38 5.11 -5.53
CA VAL A 95 -9.82 4.02 -6.43
C VAL A 95 -8.82 2.88 -6.54
N VAL A 96 -7.55 3.22 -6.74
CA VAL A 96 -6.51 2.22 -7.01
C VAL A 96 -5.74 1.84 -5.74
N GLY A 97 -5.76 2.69 -4.72
CA GLY A 97 -4.85 2.62 -3.57
C GLY A 97 -3.43 3.05 -3.95
N LEU A 98 -2.57 3.16 -2.93
CA LEU A 98 -1.15 3.41 -3.06
C LEU A 98 -0.39 2.37 -2.24
N PHE A 99 0.36 1.53 -2.95
CA PHE A 99 1.03 0.35 -2.39
C PHE A 99 2.45 0.24 -2.94
N GLN A 100 3.33 -0.32 -2.12
CA GLN A 100 4.69 -0.69 -2.49
C GLN A 100 4.89 -2.18 -2.27
N ASN A 101 5.48 -2.86 -3.24
CA ASN A 101 5.79 -4.29 -3.13
C ASN A 101 7.00 -4.51 -2.23
N THR A 102 6.97 -5.51 -1.33
CA THR A 102 8.07 -5.71 -0.37
C THR A 102 9.35 -6.23 -1.01
N ASP A 103 9.22 -6.92 -2.14
CA ASP A 103 10.35 -7.59 -2.82
C ASP A 103 11.00 -6.69 -3.88
N GLU A 104 10.40 -5.54 -4.19
CA GLU A 104 11.00 -4.54 -5.06
C GLU A 104 12.02 -3.74 -4.24
N THR A 105 13.31 -3.97 -4.50
CA THR A 105 14.47 -3.29 -3.87
C THR A 105 14.58 -1.80 -4.24
N PHE A 106 13.57 -1.25 -4.92
CA PHE A 106 13.58 0.13 -5.38
C PHE A 106 13.62 1.08 -4.18
N ARG A 107 14.55 2.05 -4.26
CA ARG A 107 14.92 3.02 -3.22
C ARG A 107 13.78 4.01 -2.92
N PHE A 108 12.68 3.53 -2.36
CA PHE A 108 11.62 4.35 -1.77
C PHE A 108 11.96 4.75 -0.32
N GLN A 109 13.25 4.85 -0.01
CA GLN A 109 13.79 5.17 1.32
C GLN A 109 13.55 6.63 1.73
N ASP A 110 13.17 7.51 0.79
CA ASP A 110 12.99 8.94 1.05
C ASP A 110 11.53 9.33 1.37
N ARG A 111 10.62 8.35 1.48
CA ARG A 111 9.23 8.66 1.83
C ARG A 111 9.13 9.03 3.31
N LYS A 112 8.73 10.29 3.57
CA LYS A 112 8.58 10.82 4.94
C LYS A 112 7.42 10.19 5.72
N GLU A 113 6.42 9.65 5.02
CA GLU A 113 5.21 9.11 5.63
C GLU A 113 5.32 7.60 5.85
N PRO A 114 5.04 7.10 7.07
CA PRO A 114 5.02 5.67 7.34
C PRO A 114 3.86 4.98 6.63
N ALA A 115 3.99 3.67 6.38
CA ALA A 115 2.90 2.86 5.87
C ALA A 115 1.80 2.76 6.94
N ILE A 116 0.54 2.79 6.50
CA ILE A 116 -0.63 2.65 7.38
C ILE A 116 -1.03 1.19 7.58
N ALA A 117 -0.51 0.28 6.74
CA ALA A 117 -0.79 -1.14 6.83
C ALA A 117 0.22 -2.01 6.07
N VAL A 118 0.16 -3.32 6.35
CA VAL A 118 0.78 -4.37 5.55
C VAL A 118 -0.29 -5.28 4.96
N GLU A 119 -0.07 -5.69 3.72
CA GLU A 119 -1.02 -6.46 2.91
C GLU A 119 -0.37 -7.75 2.39
N CYS A 120 -1.08 -8.87 2.45
CA CYS A 120 -0.71 -10.13 1.81
C CYS A 120 -1.81 -10.58 0.84
N GLU A 121 -1.45 -10.76 -0.44
CA GLU A 121 -2.35 -11.29 -1.46
C GLU A 121 -2.29 -12.82 -1.49
N ILE A 122 -3.46 -13.45 -1.47
CA ILE A 122 -3.63 -14.90 -1.57
C ILE A 122 -4.36 -15.21 -2.88
N LYS A 123 -3.70 -15.98 -3.74
CA LYS A 123 -4.30 -16.53 -4.96
C LYS A 123 -4.96 -17.87 -4.60
N ASN A 124 -6.29 -17.93 -4.66
CA ASN A 124 -7.15 -19.11 -4.53
C ASN A 124 -6.65 -20.25 -3.61
N ALA A 125 -6.99 -20.19 -2.32
CA ALA A 125 -6.83 -21.28 -1.35
C ALA A 125 -7.80 -22.47 -1.55
N ARG A 126 -8.79 -22.38 -2.46
CA ARG A 126 -9.86 -23.39 -2.61
C ARG A 126 -9.49 -24.61 -3.46
N THR A 127 -8.33 -24.63 -4.11
CA THR A 127 -7.94 -25.72 -5.02
C THR A 127 -6.51 -26.21 -4.84
N ALA A 128 -5.71 -25.58 -3.97
CA ALA A 128 -4.36 -26.03 -3.69
C ALA A 128 -4.40 -26.96 -2.47
N ASP A 129 -4.06 -28.24 -2.67
CA ASP A 129 -3.74 -29.15 -1.59
C ASP A 129 -2.69 -28.51 -0.68
N ILE A 130 -3.06 -28.36 0.59
CA ILE A 130 -2.35 -27.63 1.64
C ILE A 130 -1.16 -28.47 2.12
N LYS A 131 -0.20 -28.73 1.24
CA LYS A 131 1.10 -29.30 1.62
C LYS A 131 2.27 -28.45 1.19
N ASP A 132 2.10 -27.65 0.15
CA ASP A 132 3.08 -26.64 -0.22
C ASP A 132 2.62 -25.27 0.29
N SER A 133 3.51 -24.57 1.00
CA SER A 133 3.34 -23.18 1.44
C SER A 133 2.71 -22.32 0.33
N PRO A 134 2.00 -21.21 0.63
CA PRO A 134 1.55 -20.29 -0.41
C PRO A 134 2.76 -19.61 -1.09
N VAL A 135 3.35 -20.32 -2.07
CA VAL A 135 4.64 -20.03 -2.73
C VAL A 135 4.61 -18.73 -3.54
N ASP A 136 3.44 -18.13 -3.79
CA ASP A 136 3.31 -16.94 -4.63
C ASP A 136 2.37 -15.88 -4.03
N SER A 137 2.52 -15.61 -2.72
CA SER A 137 1.82 -14.51 -2.04
C SER A 137 2.54 -13.18 -2.28
N LYS A 138 1.88 -12.24 -2.98
CA LYS A 138 2.41 -10.87 -3.13
C LYS A 138 2.23 -10.11 -1.84
N ARG A 139 3.31 -9.53 -1.31
CA ARG A 139 3.32 -8.78 -0.06
C ARG A 139 3.52 -7.31 -0.35
N ARG A 140 2.78 -6.44 0.34
CA ARG A 140 2.83 -5.00 0.09
C ARG A 140 2.76 -4.18 1.36
N PHE A 141 3.41 -3.02 1.33
CA PHE A 141 3.16 -1.93 2.27
C PHE A 141 2.10 -1.02 1.67
N VAL A 142 1.14 -0.65 2.50
CA VAL A 142 0.02 0.20 2.11
C VAL A 142 0.21 1.58 2.69
N TYR A 143 0.17 2.60 1.85
CA TYR A 143 0.20 4.00 2.26
C TYR A 143 -1.18 4.64 2.17
N VAL A 144 -1.94 4.26 1.13
CA VAL A 144 -3.33 4.68 0.97
C VAL A 144 -4.17 3.49 0.54
N PHE A 145 -5.22 3.19 1.29
CA PHE A 145 -6.20 2.19 0.90
C PHE A 145 -7.14 2.74 -0.17
N ASN A 146 -7.65 1.84 -1.01
CA ASN A 146 -8.82 2.18 -1.81
C ASN A 146 -10.04 2.38 -0.88
N GLN A 147 -11.02 3.16 -1.34
CA GLN A 147 -12.20 3.57 -0.61
C GLN A 147 -12.99 2.38 -0.07
N ARG A 148 -13.09 1.32 -0.88
CA ARG A 148 -13.80 0.10 -0.48
C ARG A 148 -13.14 -0.58 0.71
N THR A 149 -11.82 -0.76 0.68
CA THR A 149 -11.06 -1.35 1.79
C THR A 149 -11.17 -0.47 3.04
N ILE A 150 -11.10 0.86 2.89
CA ILE A 150 -11.33 1.81 3.99
C ILE A 150 -12.72 1.65 4.59
N ASN A 151 -13.78 1.58 3.78
CA ASN A 151 -15.15 1.44 4.26
C ASN A 151 -15.31 0.16 5.09
N ILE A 152 -14.67 -0.94 4.66
CA ILE A 152 -14.66 -2.20 5.39
C ILE A 152 -13.90 -2.06 6.72
N LEU A 153 -12.70 -1.48 6.70
CA LEU A 153 -11.86 -1.28 7.89
C LEU A 153 -12.50 -0.34 8.92
N ASN A 154 -13.28 0.64 8.47
CA ASN A 154 -14.02 1.57 9.34
C ASN A 154 -15.15 0.87 10.11
N CYS A 155 -15.62 -0.29 9.66
CA CYS A 155 -16.62 -1.10 10.37
C CYS A 155 -16.01 -1.93 11.52
N ILE A 156 -14.68 -1.99 11.61
CA ILE A 156 -13.95 -2.77 12.61
C ILE A 156 -13.46 -1.82 13.72
N PRO A 157 -13.68 -2.13 15.01
CA PRO A 157 -13.09 -1.35 16.10
C PRO A 157 -11.58 -1.61 16.20
N PHE A 158 -10.82 -0.60 16.62
CA PHE A 158 -9.41 -0.77 16.94
C PHE A 158 -9.22 -1.62 18.20
N SER A 159 -8.17 -2.45 18.21
CA SER A 159 -7.68 -3.10 19.43
C SER A 159 -6.52 -2.26 19.99
N LEU A 160 -6.60 -1.89 21.27
CA LEU A 160 -5.60 -1.05 21.93
C LEU A 160 -4.44 -1.91 22.47
N PRO A 161 -3.27 -1.29 22.79
CA PRO A 161 -2.21 -1.98 23.50
C PRO A 161 -2.72 -2.56 24.83
N GLY A 162 -2.44 -3.84 25.08
CA GLY A 162 -2.95 -4.62 26.21
C GLY A 162 -4.23 -5.41 25.93
N ASP A 163 -4.99 -5.07 24.89
CA ASP A 163 -6.19 -5.84 24.53
C ASP A 163 -5.80 -7.19 23.91
N GLU A 164 -6.61 -8.23 24.14
CA GLU A 164 -6.46 -9.50 23.45
C GLU A 164 -6.59 -9.35 21.94
N MET A 165 -5.78 -10.11 21.20
CA MET A 165 -5.81 -10.13 19.75
C MET A 165 -7.17 -10.64 19.21
N LYS A 166 -7.85 -9.78 18.45
CA LYS A 166 -9.07 -10.10 17.70
C LYS A 166 -8.79 -10.08 16.21
N VAL A 167 -9.19 -11.15 15.54
CA VAL A 167 -9.05 -11.33 14.09
C VAL A 167 -10.43 -11.22 13.47
N TYR A 168 -10.59 -10.34 12.49
CA TYR A 168 -11.81 -10.23 11.73
C TYR A 168 -11.64 -10.93 10.38
N SER A 169 -12.65 -11.69 9.98
CA SER A 169 -12.70 -12.26 8.64
C SER A 169 -13.86 -11.63 7.88
N PHE A 170 -13.60 -11.25 6.63
CA PHE A 170 -14.65 -10.80 5.73
C PHE A 170 -15.53 -12.00 5.35
N VAL A 171 -16.83 -11.87 5.58
CA VAL A 171 -17.85 -12.85 5.22
C VAL A 171 -18.71 -12.25 4.12
N GLU A 172 -18.71 -12.87 2.94
CA GLU A 172 -19.57 -12.46 1.84
C GLU A 172 -21.03 -12.80 2.16
N ASP A 173 -21.92 -11.82 2.06
CA ASP A 173 -23.36 -12.03 2.25
C ASP A 173 -23.94 -12.80 1.04
N PRO A 174 -24.39 -14.06 1.22
CA PRO A 174 -24.86 -14.89 0.13
C PRO A 174 -26.20 -14.42 -0.47
N TRP A 175 -27.00 -13.65 0.28
CA TRP A 175 -28.34 -13.22 -0.14
C TRP A 175 -28.31 -11.92 -0.92
N ARG A 176 -27.32 -11.07 -0.65
CA ARG A 176 -27.20 -9.77 -1.27
C ARG A 176 -26.71 -9.84 -2.71
N ASP A 177 -25.80 -10.76 -3.01
CA ASP A 177 -25.22 -10.87 -4.35
C ASP A 177 -26.30 -11.19 -5.40
N LYS A 178 -27.32 -11.99 -5.08
CA LYS A 178 -28.37 -12.34 -6.05
C LYS A 178 -29.34 -11.19 -6.36
N ARG A 179 -29.88 -10.51 -5.35
CA ARG A 179 -30.91 -9.47 -5.54
C ARG A 179 -30.31 -8.11 -5.93
N TYR A 180 -29.21 -7.72 -5.28
CA TYR A 180 -28.59 -6.41 -5.52
C TYR A 180 -27.87 -6.38 -6.87
N SER A 181 -27.14 -7.44 -7.22
CA SER A 181 -26.44 -7.53 -8.50
C SER A 181 -27.40 -7.44 -9.71
N SER A 182 -28.59 -8.04 -9.60
CA SER A 182 -29.56 -8.06 -10.71
C SER A 182 -30.09 -6.67 -11.08
N TRP A 183 -30.47 -5.84 -10.11
CA TRP A 183 -30.96 -4.48 -10.37
C TRP A 183 -29.90 -3.59 -11.01
N TYR A 184 -28.69 -3.53 -10.46
CA TYR A 184 -27.61 -2.71 -11.03
C TYR A 184 -27.13 -3.23 -12.38
N THR A 185 -27.25 -4.54 -12.61
CA THR A 185 -27.00 -5.14 -13.92
C THR A 185 -28.00 -4.63 -14.96
N TYR A 186 -29.30 -4.65 -14.64
CA TYR A 186 -30.33 -4.11 -15.52
C TYR A 186 -30.12 -2.62 -15.78
N LEU A 187 -29.82 -1.86 -14.73
CA LEU A 187 -29.53 -0.43 -14.82
C LEU A 187 -28.32 -0.14 -15.72
N ASP A 188 -27.23 -0.89 -15.58
CA ASP A 188 -26.05 -0.76 -16.45
C ASP A 188 -26.41 -0.98 -17.93
N TRP A 189 -27.19 -2.02 -18.23
CA TRP A 189 -27.63 -2.29 -19.60
C TRP A 189 -28.57 -1.21 -20.14
N ALA A 190 -29.50 -0.71 -19.33
CA ALA A 190 -30.38 0.38 -19.70
C ALA A 190 -29.59 1.68 -19.97
N LEU A 191 -28.57 1.97 -19.16
CA LEU A 191 -27.68 3.11 -19.35
C LEU A 191 -26.78 2.98 -20.58
N LEU A 192 -26.29 1.77 -20.88
CA LEU A 192 -25.54 1.53 -22.10
C LEU A 192 -26.44 1.69 -23.33
N ALA A 193 -27.64 1.09 -23.32
CA ALA A 193 -28.60 1.20 -24.42
C ALA A 193 -29.04 2.65 -24.67
N SER A 194 -29.34 3.41 -23.61
CA SER A 194 -29.69 4.83 -23.74
C SER A 194 -28.52 5.68 -24.26
N SER A 195 -27.26 5.34 -23.92
CA SER A 195 -26.10 6.03 -24.50
C SER A 195 -25.99 5.84 -26.01
N VAL A 196 -26.33 4.65 -26.53
CA VAL A 196 -26.34 4.35 -27.99
C VAL A 196 -27.38 5.23 -28.68
N VAL A 197 -28.62 5.22 -28.18
CA VAL A 197 -29.71 6.02 -28.77
C VAL A 197 -29.37 7.50 -28.77
N GLY A 198 -28.89 8.02 -27.63
CA GLY A 198 -28.50 9.42 -27.49
C GLY A 198 -27.39 9.84 -28.46
N LYS A 199 -26.35 9.03 -28.60
CA LYS A 199 -25.20 9.35 -29.47
C LYS A 199 -25.49 9.20 -30.95
N LEU A 200 -26.32 8.24 -31.35
CA LEU A 200 -26.80 8.18 -32.73
C LEU A 200 -27.68 9.39 -33.07
N GLY A 201 -28.48 9.88 -32.12
CA GLY A 201 -29.24 11.13 -32.27
C GLY A 201 -28.34 12.35 -32.47
N GLU A 202 -27.31 12.52 -31.62
CA GLU A 202 -26.31 13.59 -31.79
C GLU A 202 -25.60 13.48 -33.14
N PHE A 203 -25.12 12.29 -33.50
CA PHE A 203 -24.40 12.06 -34.75
C PHE A 203 -25.27 12.42 -35.97
N THR A 204 -26.51 11.95 -36.02
CA THR A 204 -27.42 12.19 -37.16
C THR A 204 -27.78 13.66 -37.31
N LEU A 205 -27.98 14.40 -36.21
CA LEU A 205 -28.28 15.83 -36.28
C LEU A 205 -27.07 16.68 -36.65
N LEU A 206 -25.89 16.37 -36.12
CA LEU A 206 -24.64 17.04 -36.53
C LEU A 206 -24.30 16.73 -37.99
N TRP A 207 -24.54 15.50 -38.44
CA TRP A 207 -24.35 15.11 -39.83
C TRP A 207 -25.26 15.87 -40.79
N LYS A 208 -26.53 16.03 -40.43
CA LYS A 208 -27.51 16.82 -41.22
C LYS A 208 -27.21 18.32 -41.24
N SER A 209 -26.42 18.80 -40.28
CA SER A 209 -26.05 20.21 -40.14
C SER A 209 -24.65 20.49 -40.71
N ASP A 210 -24.14 19.61 -41.59
CA ASP A 210 -22.81 19.66 -42.22
C ASP A 210 -21.62 19.75 -41.23
N ALA A 211 -21.83 19.44 -39.94
CA ALA A 211 -20.82 19.45 -38.90
C ALA A 211 -20.10 18.10 -38.79
N HIS A 212 -19.62 17.57 -39.92
CA HIS A 212 -19.11 16.19 -40.02
C HIS A 212 -17.92 15.91 -39.09
N MET A 213 -16.99 16.85 -38.95
CA MET A 213 -15.83 16.69 -38.06
C MET A 213 -16.25 16.51 -36.60
N LEU A 214 -17.18 17.35 -36.11
CA LEU A 214 -17.70 17.25 -34.74
C LEU A 214 -18.48 15.93 -34.54
N ALA A 215 -19.25 15.51 -35.54
CA ALA A 215 -19.97 14.23 -35.51
C ALA A 215 -19.00 13.04 -35.36
N TRP A 216 -17.94 13.00 -36.18
CA TRP A 216 -16.93 11.94 -36.14
C TRP A 216 -16.13 11.91 -34.85
N VAL A 217 -15.71 13.06 -34.34
CA VAL A 217 -14.97 13.14 -33.07
C VAL A 217 -15.85 12.63 -31.93
N SER A 218 -17.11 13.10 -31.84
CA SER A 218 -18.04 12.70 -30.78
C SER A 218 -18.34 11.20 -30.79
N ILE A 219 -18.61 10.61 -31.96
CA ILE A 219 -18.91 9.17 -32.06
C ILE A 219 -17.68 8.29 -31.82
N SER A 220 -16.49 8.72 -32.23
CA SER A 220 -15.25 7.95 -32.07
C SER A 220 -14.87 7.80 -30.59
N THR A 221 -14.92 8.91 -29.84
CA THR A 221 -14.67 8.91 -28.39
C THR A 221 -15.66 8.02 -27.67
N TRP A 222 -16.96 8.17 -27.97
CA TRP A 222 -17.99 7.34 -27.38
C TRP A 222 -17.79 5.85 -27.69
N SER A 223 -17.48 5.52 -28.95
CA SER A 223 -17.30 4.12 -29.39
C SER A 223 -16.18 3.41 -28.63
N PHE A 224 -15.08 4.12 -28.33
CA PHE A 224 -14.00 3.58 -27.51
C PHE A 224 -14.47 3.26 -26.09
N PHE A 225 -15.07 4.22 -25.38
CA PHE A 225 -15.50 4.01 -24.00
C PHE A 225 -16.67 3.02 -23.87
N PHE A 226 -17.58 3.00 -24.85
CA PHE A 226 -18.63 1.99 -24.95
C PHE A 226 -18.04 0.58 -25.11
N SER A 227 -17.06 0.41 -25.99
CA SER A 227 -16.35 -0.85 -26.17
C SER A 227 -15.62 -1.26 -24.89
N ALA A 228 -14.91 -0.33 -24.25
CA ALA A 228 -14.23 -0.57 -22.98
C ALA A 228 -15.21 -1.02 -21.88
N ALA A 229 -16.36 -0.37 -21.76
CA ALA A 229 -17.42 -0.75 -20.81
C ALA A 229 -17.98 -2.15 -21.10
N LEU A 230 -18.18 -2.49 -22.37
CA LEU A 230 -18.61 -3.83 -22.79
C LEU A 230 -17.58 -4.89 -22.41
N VAL A 231 -16.29 -4.67 -22.71
CA VAL A 231 -15.22 -5.62 -22.35
C VAL A 231 -15.14 -5.81 -20.85
N LEU A 232 -15.18 -4.73 -20.06
CA LEU A 232 -15.18 -4.79 -18.59
C LEU A 232 -16.37 -5.60 -18.05
N ARG A 233 -17.54 -5.45 -18.68
CA ARG A 233 -18.75 -6.19 -18.34
C ARG A 233 -18.61 -7.68 -18.66
N LEU A 234 -18.15 -8.02 -19.87
CA LEU A 234 -17.95 -9.39 -20.33
C LEU A 234 -16.95 -10.16 -19.45
N HIS A 235 -15.87 -9.50 -19.01
CA HIS A 235 -14.88 -10.10 -18.12
C HIS A 235 -15.27 -10.07 -16.63
N SER A 236 -16.48 -9.61 -16.28
CA SER A 236 -16.94 -9.46 -14.88
C SER A 236 -16.03 -8.58 -14.01
N LEU A 237 -15.29 -7.65 -14.61
CA LEU A 237 -14.33 -6.76 -13.93
C LEU A 237 -14.98 -5.49 -13.37
N TRP A 238 -16.27 -5.56 -13.10
CA TRP A 238 -17.09 -4.47 -12.57
C TRP A 238 -17.48 -4.68 -11.09
N GLY A 239 -17.37 -5.92 -10.60
CA GLY A 239 -17.80 -6.32 -9.25
C GLY A 239 -16.64 -6.77 -8.36
N THR A 240 -16.91 -7.72 -7.47
CA THR A 240 -15.91 -8.28 -6.56
C THR A 240 -15.10 -9.38 -7.27
N SER A 241 -13.77 -9.30 -7.23
CA SER A 241 -12.95 -10.42 -7.72
C SER A 241 -13.02 -11.55 -6.71
N ARG A 242 -13.59 -12.69 -7.10
CA ARG A 242 -13.59 -13.92 -6.28
C ARG A 242 -12.30 -14.74 -6.40
N LYS A 243 -11.37 -14.33 -7.27
CA LYS A 243 -10.17 -15.11 -7.61
C LYS A 243 -8.96 -14.81 -6.72
N SER A 244 -9.00 -13.71 -5.96
CA SER A 244 -7.88 -13.23 -5.18
C SER A 244 -8.38 -12.52 -3.94
N GLU A 245 -7.91 -12.99 -2.81
CA GLU A 245 -8.20 -12.43 -1.50
C GLU A 245 -6.98 -11.70 -0.97
N VAL A 246 -7.22 -10.79 -0.05
CA VAL A 246 -6.23 -9.91 0.53
C VAL A 246 -6.41 -9.93 2.04
N ASP A 247 -5.30 -10.13 2.74
CA ASP A 247 -5.21 -10.03 4.19
C ASP A 247 -4.48 -8.76 4.57
N ILE A 248 -4.91 -8.13 5.66
CA ILE A 248 -4.45 -6.82 6.08
C ILE A 248 -4.21 -6.80 7.58
N ILE A 249 -3.07 -6.23 7.97
CA ILE A 249 -2.85 -5.70 9.32
C ILE A 249 -2.63 -4.20 9.20
N THR A 250 -3.43 -3.41 9.91
CA THR A 250 -3.40 -1.93 9.85
C THR A 250 -3.50 -1.31 11.24
N GLY A 251 -3.11 -0.04 11.33
CA GLY A 251 -3.10 0.75 12.56
C GLY A 251 -1.80 1.57 12.64
N THR A 252 -1.44 2.00 13.84
CA THR A 252 -0.14 2.63 14.06
C THR A 252 0.94 1.55 14.08
N LEU A 253 1.56 1.28 12.92
CA LEU A 253 2.53 0.19 12.77
C LEU A 253 3.78 0.42 13.63
N PRO A 254 4.33 -0.63 14.26
CA PRO A 254 5.58 -0.53 15.03
C PRO A 254 6.77 -0.29 14.10
N THR A 255 7.73 0.48 14.59
CA THR A 255 9.05 0.67 13.98
C THR A 255 10.12 0.48 15.06
N CYS A 256 11.40 0.50 14.69
CA CYS A 256 12.48 0.47 15.69
C CYS A 256 12.47 1.66 16.66
N SER A 257 11.87 2.79 16.27
CA SER A 257 11.79 4.03 17.05
C SER A 257 10.40 4.30 17.64
N SER A 258 9.37 3.57 17.19
CA SER A 258 7.99 3.76 17.63
C SER A 258 7.41 2.44 18.13
N PRO A 259 6.77 2.42 19.32
CA PRO A 259 6.10 1.22 19.85
C PRO A 259 4.98 0.67 18.97
N GLY A 260 4.53 1.47 17.99
CA GLY A 260 3.24 1.24 17.35
C GLY A 260 2.11 1.63 18.29
N GLY A 261 0.88 1.28 17.93
CA GLY A 261 -0.29 1.65 18.72
C GLY A 261 -1.48 0.75 18.46
N ASP A 262 -2.60 1.38 18.11
CA ASP A 262 -3.83 0.70 17.74
C ASP A 262 -3.64 -0.27 16.57
N ARG A 263 -4.42 -1.35 16.56
CA ARG A 263 -4.31 -2.37 15.51
C ARG A 263 -5.64 -2.97 15.10
N LYS A 264 -5.70 -3.41 13.84
CA LYS A 264 -6.79 -4.18 13.24
C LYS A 264 -6.21 -5.27 12.36
N ILE A 265 -6.79 -6.45 12.42
CA ILE A 265 -6.44 -7.59 11.58
C ILE A 265 -7.69 -8.01 10.84
N LEU A 266 -7.62 -7.99 9.51
CA LEU A 266 -8.73 -8.32 8.64
C LEU A 266 -8.27 -9.30 7.56
N LEU A 267 -8.95 -10.43 7.47
CA LEU A 267 -8.65 -11.51 6.53
C LEU A 267 -9.72 -11.60 5.42
N SER A 268 -9.32 -12.19 4.30
CA SER A 268 -10.20 -12.59 3.19
C SER A 268 -10.95 -11.44 2.49
N ILE A 269 -10.34 -10.25 2.40
CA ILE A 269 -10.94 -9.15 1.66
C ILE A 269 -10.83 -9.44 0.17
N PRO A 270 -11.92 -9.35 -0.62
CA PRO A 270 -11.83 -9.50 -2.06
C PRO A 270 -11.02 -8.35 -2.66
N LYS A 271 -10.02 -8.69 -3.47
CA LYS A 271 -9.17 -7.70 -4.12
C LYS A 271 -9.98 -6.78 -5.03
N SER A 272 -9.64 -5.49 -5.04
CA SER A 272 -10.24 -4.52 -5.95
C SER A 272 -9.96 -4.89 -7.42
N VAL A 273 -11.01 -4.99 -8.22
CA VAL A 273 -10.92 -5.22 -9.67
C VAL A 273 -10.22 -4.08 -10.40
N ARG A 274 -10.17 -2.88 -9.81
CA ARG A 274 -9.51 -1.68 -10.37
C ARG A 274 -8.00 -1.83 -10.53
N VAL A 275 -7.41 -2.74 -9.77
CA VAL A 275 -5.97 -3.06 -9.86
C VAL A 275 -5.69 -4.01 -11.03
N HIS A 276 -6.72 -4.55 -11.68
CA HIS A 276 -6.57 -5.46 -12.82
C HIS A 276 -5.91 -4.74 -14.01
N PHE A 277 -5.07 -5.48 -14.72
CA PHE A 277 -4.29 -4.96 -15.86
C PHE A 277 -5.18 -4.32 -16.94
N LEU A 278 -6.35 -4.91 -17.21
CA LEU A 278 -7.29 -4.37 -18.21
C LEU A 278 -7.79 -2.95 -17.86
N TRP A 279 -8.05 -2.65 -16.58
CA TRP A 279 -8.43 -1.30 -16.16
C TRP A 279 -7.30 -0.30 -16.46
N ARG A 280 -6.04 -0.69 -16.21
CA ARG A 280 -4.88 0.15 -16.53
C ARG A 280 -4.72 0.39 -18.02
N ILE A 281 -4.96 -0.61 -18.87
CA ILE A 281 -4.95 -0.43 -20.34
C ILE A 281 -6.05 0.54 -20.76
N ILE A 282 -7.29 0.35 -20.27
CA ILE A 282 -8.43 1.19 -20.64
C ILE A 282 -8.17 2.64 -20.25
N TRP A 283 -7.65 2.90 -19.04
CA TRP A 283 -7.27 4.24 -18.63
C TRP A 283 -6.12 4.79 -19.48
N GLY A 284 -5.06 4.01 -19.72
CA GLY A 284 -3.93 4.43 -20.55
C GLY A 284 -4.34 4.80 -21.98
N LEU A 285 -5.13 3.97 -22.65
CA LEU A 285 -5.70 4.28 -23.97
C LEU A 285 -6.69 5.45 -23.91
N GLY A 286 -7.47 5.53 -22.82
CA GLY A 286 -8.39 6.63 -22.55
C GLY A 286 -7.70 8.00 -22.45
N VAL A 287 -6.44 8.07 -22.00
CA VAL A 287 -5.62 9.31 -22.03
C VAL A 287 -5.44 9.78 -23.46
N PHE A 288 -4.97 8.90 -24.36
CA PHE A 288 -4.71 9.25 -25.76
C PHE A 288 -6.00 9.65 -26.48
N VAL A 289 -7.06 8.86 -26.28
CA VAL A 289 -8.39 9.18 -26.85
C VAL A 289 -8.89 10.51 -26.33
N GLY A 290 -8.77 10.78 -25.02
CA GLY A 290 -9.21 12.04 -24.42
C GLY A 290 -8.45 13.26 -24.95
N ILE A 291 -7.12 13.20 -25.02
CA ILE A 291 -6.28 14.27 -25.57
C ILE A 291 -6.61 14.52 -27.05
N ALA A 292 -6.69 13.45 -27.84
CA ALA A 292 -7.04 13.53 -29.25
C ALA A 292 -8.45 14.12 -29.44
N THR A 293 -9.42 13.71 -28.63
CA THR A 293 -10.79 14.24 -28.65
C THR A 293 -10.81 15.74 -28.39
N VAL A 294 -10.12 16.19 -27.34
CA VAL A 294 -10.07 17.61 -26.99
C VAL A 294 -9.39 18.41 -28.10
N GLY A 295 -8.22 17.97 -28.56
CA GLY A 295 -7.48 18.65 -29.63
C GLY A 295 -8.27 18.73 -30.95
N THR A 296 -8.84 17.61 -31.39
CA THR A 296 -9.65 17.55 -32.62
C THR A 296 -10.96 18.33 -32.50
N THR A 297 -11.58 18.37 -31.32
CA THR A 297 -12.76 19.21 -31.07
C THR A 297 -12.41 20.68 -31.20
N TYR A 298 -11.34 21.16 -30.55
CA TYR A 298 -10.91 22.56 -30.69
C TYR A 298 -10.53 22.91 -32.13
N PHE A 299 -9.84 21.99 -32.82
CA PHE A 299 -9.53 22.17 -34.23
C PHE A 299 -10.79 22.27 -35.11
N ALA A 300 -11.75 21.36 -34.91
CA ALA A 300 -13.02 21.38 -35.64
C ALA A 300 -13.82 22.66 -35.37
N LEU A 301 -13.83 23.13 -34.12
CA LEU A 301 -14.46 24.40 -33.74
C LEU A 301 -13.75 25.62 -34.35
N SER A 302 -12.42 25.57 -34.51
CA SER A 302 -11.67 26.65 -35.16
C SER A 302 -11.94 26.76 -36.66
N GLN A 303 -12.30 25.65 -37.30
CA GLN A 303 -12.61 25.60 -38.73
C GLN A 303 -14.11 25.74 -39.03
N SER A 304 -14.98 25.60 -38.03
CA SER A 304 -16.42 25.63 -38.27
C SER A 304 -16.89 27.05 -38.56
N THR A 305 -17.28 27.30 -39.82
CA THR A 305 -17.99 28.51 -40.25
C THR A 305 -19.52 28.36 -40.11
N ASN A 306 -20.01 27.15 -39.81
CA ASN A 306 -21.43 26.85 -39.68
C ASN A 306 -21.93 27.06 -38.24
N ASN A 307 -22.63 28.18 -38.03
CA ASN A 307 -23.21 28.55 -36.74
C ASN A 307 -24.28 27.56 -36.25
N GLU A 308 -25.05 26.93 -37.15
CA GLU A 308 -26.13 26.02 -36.77
C GLU A 308 -25.58 24.71 -36.19
N GLY A 309 -24.61 24.10 -36.87
CA GLY A 309 -23.93 22.89 -36.40
C GLY A 309 -23.22 23.10 -35.06
N PHE A 310 -22.61 24.27 -34.89
CA PHE A 310 -22.00 24.66 -33.61
C PHE A 310 -23.03 24.76 -32.48
N LEU A 311 -24.16 25.46 -32.69
CA LEU A 311 -25.21 25.61 -31.68
C LEU A 311 -25.84 24.26 -31.29
N ILE A 312 -26.08 23.38 -32.27
CA ILE A 312 -26.57 22.02 -32.03
C ILE A 312 -25.56 21.24 -31.18
N TRP A 313 -24.27 21.32 -31.50
CA TRP A 313 -23.22 20.68 -30.71
C TRP A 313 -23.20 21.20 -29.28
N VAL A 314 -23.20 22.52 -29.06
CA VAL A 314 -23.24 23.12 -27.71
C VAL A 314 -24.47 22.67 -26.93
N ALA A 315 -25.65 22.63 -27.58
CA ALA A 315 -26.88 22.17 -26.95
C ALA A 315 -26.76 20.71 -26.48
N PHE A 316 -26.17 19.83 -27.30
CA PHE A 316 -25.87 18.46 -26.91
C PHE A 316 -24.86 18.37 -25.77
N GLN A 317 -23.77 19.15 -25.80
CA GLN A 317 -22.80 19.17 -24.70
C GLN A 317 -23.43 19.59 -23.38
N ALA A 318 -24.29 20.61 -23.38
CA ALA A 318 -25.03 21.07 -22.21
C ALA A 318 -26.04 20.02 -21.72
N LEU A 319 -26.75 19.37 -22.63
CA LEU A 319 -27.67 18.27 -22.31
C LEU A 319 -26.93 17.09 -21.67
N TRP A 320 -25.83 16.65 -22.27
CA TRP A 320 -25.01 15.56 -21.74
C TRP A 320 -24.38 15.90 -20.40
N LEU A 321 -23.92 17.13 -20.21
CA LEU A 321 -23.44 17.60 -18.91
C LEU A 321 -24.53 17.53 -17.83
N SER A 322 -25.76 17.93 -18.18
CA SER A 322 -26.90 17.90 -17.27
C SER A 322 -27.30 16.47 -16.91
N ILE A 323 -27.43 15.60 -17.90
CA ILE A 323 -27.75 14.17 -17.69
C ILE A 323 -26.64 13.49 -16.90
N ARG A 324 -25.36 13.74 -17.22
CA ARG A 324 -24.21 13.20 -16.47
C ARG A 324 -24.26 13.60 -15.00
N SER A 325 -24.59 14.86 -14.72
CA SER A 325 -24.73 15.36 -13.35
C SER A 325 -25.91 14.70 -12.62
N ALA A 326 -27.07 14.56 -13.29
CA ALA A 326 -28.21 13.84 -12.75
C ALA A 326 -27.87 12.36 -12.46
N LEU A 327 -27.20 11.68 -13.39
CA LEU A 327 -26.74 10.30 -13.21
C LEU A 327 -25.77 10.16 -12.04
N TYR A 328 -24.87 11.11 -11.82
CA TYR A 328 -23.96 11.06 -10.68
C TYR A 328 -24.70 11.01 -9.33
N TYR A 329 -25.77 11.80 -9.19
CA TYR A 329 -26.60 11.84 -7.97
C TYR A 329 -27.60 10.68 -7.88
N LEU A 330 -28.19 10.27 -9.00
CA LEU A 330 -29.16 9.16 -9.04
C LEU A 330 -28.48 7.81 -8.86
N LEU A 331 -27.28 7.64 -9.41
CA LEU A 331 -26.48 6.44 -9.20
C LEU A 331 -25.88 6.53 -7.80
N SER A 332 -26.40 5.71 -6.87
CA SER A 332 -25.76 5.54 -5.56
C SER A 332 -24.31 5.11 -5.72
N ASN A 333 -23.42 5.55 -4.81
CA ASN A 333 -22.04 5.08 -4.81
C ASN A 333 -22.05 3.56 -4.51
N ARG A 334 -21.75 2.74 -5.52
CA ARG A 334 -21.79 1.27 -5.38
C ARG A 334 -20.78 0.79 -4.35
N GLU A 335 -19.73 1.58 -4.10
CA GLU A 335 -18.68 1.27 -3.13
C GLU A 335 -18.99 1.71 -1.69
N GLY A 336 -19.92 2.66 -1.50
CA GLY A 336 -20.29 3.19 -0.19
C GLY A 336 -21.37 2.39 0.55
N GLN A 337 -22.10 1.53 -0.15
CA GLN A 337 -23.29 0.86 0.40
C GLN A 337 -23.02 -0.57 0.85
N TYR A 338 -21.77 -0.98 1.10
CA TYR A 338 -21.52 -2.34 1.55
C TYR A 338 -21.94 -2.54 3.01
N HIS A 339 -23.05 -3.24 3.25
CA HIS A 339 -23.16 -4.02 4.50
C HIS A 339 -22.11 -5.12 4.40
N VAL A 340 -21.09 -4.99 5.24
CA VAL A 340 -19.95 -5.90 5.28
C VAL A 340 -20.28 -6.97 6.31
N GLY A 341 -20.38 -8.24 5.88
CA GLY A 341 -20.36 -9.34 6.83
C GLY A 341 -18.96 -9.39 7.43
N LEU A 342 -18.84 -9.17 8.74
CA LEU A 342 -17.59 -9.25 9.47
C LEU A 342 -17.77 -10.22 10.62
N GLU A 343 -16.89 -11.20 10.70
CA GLU A 343 -16.87 -12.14 11.81
C GLU A 343 -15.59 -11.90 12.62
N GLY A 344 -15.74 -11.38 13.84
CA GLY A 344 -14.63 -11.21 14.77
C GLY A 344 -14.43 -12.46 15.62
N ARG A 345 -13.21 -13.01 15.64
CA ARG A 345 -12.83 -14.18 16.45
C ARG A 345 -11.65 -13.83 17.36
N PRO A 346 -11.66 -14.23 18.65
CA PRO A 346 -10.47 -14.17 19.49
C PRO A 346 -9.44 -15.20 19.02
N TRP A 347 -8.14 -14.94 19.25
CA TRP A 347 -7.03 -15.80 18.80
C TRP A 347 -7.25 -17.30 19.04
N GLY A 348 -7.71 -17.68 20.24
CA GLY A 348 -7.97 -19.08 20.60
C GLY A 348 -9.01 -19.80 19.72
N LYS A 349 -9.91 -19.06 19.05
CA LYS A 349 -10.95 -19.58 18.14
C LYS A 349 -10.60 -19.43 16.66
N VAL A 350 -9.45 -18.84 16.33
CA VAL A 350 -8.98 -18.71 14.94
C VAL A 350 -8.51 -20.08 14.45
N ASN A 351 -8.96 -20.48 13.26
CA ASN A 351 -8.61 -21.76 12.65
C ASN A 351 -7.12 -21.79 12.21
N VAL A 352 -6.58 -22.99 11.99
CA VAL A 352 -5.15 -23.18 11.65
C VAL A 352 -4.75 -22.46 10.36
N GLN A 353 -5.64 -22.40 9.36
CA GLN A 353 -5.37 -21.74 8.08
C GLN A 353 -5.22 -20.21 8.24
N ASP A 354 -6.15 -19.59 8.95
CA ASP A 354 -6.15 -18.16 9.24
C ASP A 354 -4.96 -17.78 10.15
N ARG A 355 -4.57 -18.66 11.09
CA ARG A 355 -3.32 -18.48 11.84
C ARG A 355 -2.10 -18.46 10.91
N ALA A 356 -2.03 -19.37 9.95
CA ALA A 356 -0.94 -19.38 8.97
C ALA A 356 -0.90 -18.10 8.13
N ARG A 357 -2.05 -17.56 7.74
CA ARG A 357 -2.18 -16.28 7.02
C ARG A 357 -1.70 -15.10 7.85
N ILE A 358 -2.06 -15.07 9.13
CA ILE A 358 -1.58 -14.04 10.07
C ILE A 358 -0.07 -14.11 10.25
N ARG A 359 0.53 -15.31 10.29
CA ARG A 359 2.00 -15.45 10.31
C ARG A 359 2.66 -14.73 9.13
N HIS A 360 2.09 -14.86 7.92
CA HIS A 360 2.61 -14.14 6.74
C HIS A 360 2.46 -12.62 6.87
N LEU A 361 1.39 -12.14 7.48
CA LEU A 361 1.22 -10.70 7.75
C LEU A 361 2.25 -10.20 8.77
N VAL A 362 2.48 -10.94 9.86
CA VAL A 362 3.50 -10.59 10.88
C VAL A 362 4.90 -10.58 10.26
N TYR A 363 5.20 -11.54 9.39
CA TYR A 363 6.45 -11.55 8.62
C TYR A 363 6.58 -10.32 7.73
N THR A 364 5.49 -9.94 7.05
CA THR A 364 5.47 -8.76 6.18
C THR A 364 5.68 -7.48 6.99
N LEU A 365 5.14 -7.42 8.21
CA LEU A 365 5.41 -6.36 9.17
C LEU A 365 6.87 -6.33 9.63
N SER A 366 7.49 -7.49 9.87
CA SER A 366 8.93 -7.56 10.16
C SER A 366 9.76 -7.04 9.00
N LYS A 367 9.44 -7.39 7.74
CA LYS A 367 10.09 -6.80 6.56
C LYS A 367 9.94 -5.28 6.50
N TYR A 368 8.76 -4.75 6.84
CA TYR A 368 8.54 -3.30 6.93
C TYR A 368 9.49 -2.66 7.96
N GLN A 369 9.57 -3.24 9.16
CA GLN A 369 10.48 -2.76 10.21
C GLN A 369 11.95 -2.83 9.76
N ILE A 370 12.37 -3.88 9.05
CA ILE A 370 13.73 -4.03 8.52
C ILE A 370 14.07 -2.90 7.53
N GLN A 371 13.13 -2.52 6.66
CA GLN A 371 13.35 -1.46 5.67
C GLN A 371 13.52 -0.08 6.30
N LEU A 372 12.82 0.17 7.40
CA LEU A 372 12.94 1.41 8.18
C LEU A 372 14.04 1.34 9.24
N HIS A 373 14.67 0.18 9.42
CA HIS A 373 15.65 -0.01 10.47
C HIS A 373 16.93 0.81 10.19
N PRO A 374 17.48 1.54 11.17
CA PRO A 374 18.73 2.30 11.00
C PRO A 374 19.93 1.42 10.64
N ARG A 375 19.82 0.11 10.86
CA ARG A 375 20.88 -0.88 10.60
C ARG A 375 20.93 -1.36 9.15
N SER A 376 20.06 -0.88 8.27
CA SER A 376 19.91 -1.33 6.89
C SER A 376 19.40 -2.79 6.77
N PRO A 377 18.64 -3.11 5.70
CA PRO A 377 18.22 -4.48 5.41
C PRO A 377 19.35 -5.50 5.33
N LEU A 378 20.56 -5.07 4.92
CA LEU A 378 21.76 -5.92 4.83
C LEU A 378 22.08 -6.62 6.15
N SER A 379 21.81 -5.97 7.30
CA SER A 379 22.09 -6.55 8.62
C SER A 379 21.21 -7.75 8.96
N TYR A 380 20.16 -8.02 8.18
CA TYR A 380 19.12 -9.01 8.44
C TYR A 380 19.06 -10.13 7.39
N GLU A 381 19.89 -10.12 6.33
CA GLU A 381 19.78 -11.08 5.21
C GLU A 381 19.87 -12.55 5.63
N ASP A 382 20.71 -12.86 6.62
CA ASP A 382 20.91 -14.22 7.12
C ASP A 382 19.88 -14.67 8.19
N ASP A 383 19.01 -13.77 8.65
CA ASP A 383 18.07 -14.02 9.75
C ASP A 383 16.89 -14.90 9.33
N ILE A 384 16.36 -15.67 10.28
CA ILE A 384 15.15 -16.47 10.13
C ILE A 384 13.96 -15.55 10.34
N LEU A 385 13.46 -14.99 9.24
CA LEU A 385 12.31 -14.08 9.27
C LEU A 385 10.97 -14.83 9.41
N MET A 386 10.87 -16.05 8.87
CA MET A 386 9.65 -16.86 8.87
C MET A 386 9.89 -18.22 9.53
N PRO A 387 9.98 -18.27 10.88
CA PRO A 387 10.19 -19.53 11.58
C PRO A 387 8.96 -20.44 11.41
N GLU A 388 9.16 -21.68 10.98
CA GLU A 388 8.07 -22.66 10.90
C GLU A 388 7.68 -23.21 12.28
N LYS A 389 8.70 -23.40 13.13
CA LYS A 389 8.61 -23.92 14.49
C LYS A 389 9.79 -23.39 15.32
N VAL A 390 9.57 -23.29 16.64
CA VAL A 390 10.63 -23.04 17.62
C VAL A 390 10.81 -24.37 18.38
N GLU A 391 11.85 -25.12 18.03
CA GLU A 391 12.12 -26.43 18.62
C GLU A 391 12.90 -26.31 19.92
N ASN A 392 12.53 -27.16 20.89
CA ASN A 392 13.20 -27.34 22.18
C ASN A 392 13.63 -26.00 22.79
N LEU A 393 12.66 -25.12 23.06
CA LEU A 393 12.92 -23.83 23.69
C LEU A 393 13.56 -24.06 25.06
N GLN A 394 14.76 -23.51 25.25
CA GLN A 394 15.48 -23.52 26.52
C GLN A 394 15.67 -22.09 27.00
N SER A 395 15.64 -21.89 28.32
CA SER A 395 15.91 -20.57 28.92
C SER A 395 17.39 -20.23 28.95
N ALA A 396 18.27 -21.24 28.86
CA ALA A 396 19.72 -21.08 28.92
C ALA A 396 20.43 -22.23 28.22
N TYR A 397 21.66 -21.99 27.77
CA TYR A 397 22.52 -23.02 27.17
C TYR A 397 23.14 -23.92 28.26
N PRO A 398 23.14 -25.26 28.08
CA PRO A 398 23.77 -26.18 29.02
C PRO A 398 25.29 -26.21 28.82
N ALA A 399 25.97 -25.16 29.29
CA ALA A 399 27.42 -25.03 29.14
C ALA A 399 28.18 -26.07 30.00
N PRO A 400 29.28 -26.66 29.51
CA PRO A 400 30.14 -27.51 30.32
C PRO A 400 30.73 -26.75 31.52
N LEU A 401 30.82 -27.42 32.67
CA LEU A 401 31.49 -26.89 33.85
C LEU A 401 33.01 -26.87 33.62
N GLY A 402 33.63 -25.69 33.78
CA GLY A 402 35.09 -25.53 33.72
C GLY A 402 35.67 -25.07 32.37
N ASP A 403 34.91 -25.15 31.28
CA ASP A 403 35.36 -24.65 29.97
C ASP A 403 35.34 -23.12 29.91
N LYS A 404 36.34 -22.55 29.22
CA LYS A 404 36.42 -21.10 28.91
C LYS A 404 35.83 -20.75 27.54
N SER A 405 35.64 -21.74 26.67
CA SER A 405 35.11 -21.55 25.33
C SER A 405 34.40 -22.80 24.84
N VAL A 406 33.35 -22.61 24.05
CA VAL A 406 32.55 -23.69 23.45
C VAL A 406 32.38 -23.43 21.96
N THR A 407 32.46 -24.47 21.14
CA THR A 407 32.12 -24.40 19.73
C THR A 407 30.61 -24.58 19.53
N LEU A 408 29.95 -23.56 18.99
CA LEU A 408 28.52 -23.53 18.70
C LEU A 408 28.27 -23.75 17.21
N SER A 409 27.22 -24.49 16.85
CA SER A 409 26.74 -24.60 15.47
C SER A 409 25.44 -23.82 15.33
N ILE A 410 25.49 -22.66 14.68
CA ILE A 410 24.35 -21.75 14.57
C ILE A 410 23.54 -22.12 13.32
N HIS A 411 22.29 -22.53 13.53
CA HIS A 411 21.34 -22.79 12.45
C HIS A 411 20.78 -21.47 11.89
N GLY A 412 20.45 -20.53 12.77
CA GLY A 412 20.05 -19.18 12.40
C GLY A 412 19.59 -18.35 13.61
N VAL A 413 19.14 -17.13 13.33
CA VAL A 413 18.74 -16.16 14.35
C VAL A 413 17.39 -15.58 13.98
N ILE A 414 16.43 -15.62 14.89
CA ILE A 414 15.15 -14.91 14.75
C ILE A 414 15.36 -13.49 15.29
N PRO A 415 15.12 -12.44 14.50
CA PRO A 415 15.51 -11.09 14.84
C PRO A 415 14.47 -10.35 15.69
N ASP A 416 14.92 -9.28 16.34
CA ASP A 416 14.13 -8.23 16.99
C ASP A 416 12.94 -7.77 16.15
N THR A 417 13.09 -7.56 14.85
CA THR A 417 11.98 -7.11 13.99
C THR A 417 10.83 -8.11 13.92
N VAL A 418 11.10 -9.41 13.96
CA VAL A 418 10.08 -10.46 14.05
C VAL A 418 9.46 -10.45 15.45
N LEU A 419 10.30 -10.42 16.49
CA LEU A 419 9.88 -10.44 17.89
C LEU A 419 8.99 -9.24 18.24
N SER A 420 9.38 -8.05 17.81
CA SER A 420 8.62 -6.80 17.91
C SER A 420 7.28 -6.90 17.16
N SER A 421 7.29 -7.36 15.91
CA SER A 421 6.07 -7.49 15.09
C SER A 421 5.05 -8.45 15.73
N VAL A 422 5.52 -9.60 16.21
CA VAL A 422 4.66 -10.58 16.88
C VAL A 422 4.11 -9.98 18.17
N SER A 423 4.96 -9.40 19.01
CA SER A 423 4.55 -8.84 20.31
C SER A 423 3.49 -7.75 20.13
N TRP A 424 3.68 -6.84 19.17
CA TRP A 424 2.70 -5.80 18.85
C TRP A 424 1.36 -6.38 18.38
N VAL A 425 1.36 -7.41 17.52
CA VAL A 425 0.14 -8.09 17.06
C VAL A 425 -0.64 -8.71 18.23
N PHE A 426 0.06 -9.25 19.22
CA PHE A 426 -0.55 -9.80 20.44
C PHE A 426 -0.90 -8.74 21.49
N GLY A 427 -0.63 -7.45 21.24
CA GLY A 427 -1.03 -6.36 22.12
C GLY A 427 -0.06 -6.10 23.27
N CYS A 428 1.23 -6.43 23.10
CA CYS A 428 2.27 -6.03 24.05
C CYS A 428 2.27 -4.50 24.23
N LYS A 429 2.56 -4.01 25.45
CA LYS A 429 2.60 -2.57 25.75
C LYS A 429 3.98 -1.97 25.50
N GLU A 430 4.99 -2.83 25.60
CA GLU A 430 6.39 -2.62 25.33
C GLU A 430 6.59 -2.29 23.86
N GLY A 431 7.46 -1.33 23.59
CA GLY A 431 7.67 -0.74 22.28
C GLY A 431 8.76 -1.40 21.45
N GLY A 432 8.87 -0.96 20.19
CA GLY A 432 9.92 -1.40 19.28
C GLY A 432 11.34 -1.06 19.79
N PHE A 433 11.48 -0.05 20.65
CA PHE A 433 12.73 0.26 21.33
C PHE A 433 13.08 -0.77 22.42
N ASP A 434 12.09 -1.27 23.15
CA ASP A 434 12.29 -2.28 24.19
C ASP A 434 12.73 -3.61 23.57
N PHE A 435 12.09 -3.97 22.45
CA PHE A 435 12.46 -5.14 21.65
C PHE A 435 13.71 -4.94 20.79
N TYR A 436 14.27 -3.73 20.73
CA TYR A 436 15.50 -3.48 19.99
C TYR A 436 16.60 -4.43 20.48
N ASP A 437 17.42 -5.00 19.61
CA ASP A 437 18.50 -5.91 20.02
C ASP A 437 18.07 -7.27 20.62
N THR A 438 16.76 -7.53 20.72
CA THR A 438 16.26 -8.86 21.07
C THR A 438 16.53 -9.87 19.95
N CYS A 439 16.75 -11.12 20.30
CA CYS A 439 16.81 -12.21 19.34
C CYS A 439 16.51 -13.56 19.98
N ILE A 440 16.22 -14.56 19.15
CA ILE A 440 16.26 -15.97 19.53
C ILE A 440 17.31 -16.64 18.65
N ILE A 441 18.28 -17.28 19.28
CA ILE A 441 19.32 -18.04 18.56
C ILE A 441 18.87 -19.49 18.44
N VAL A 442 18.93 -20.02 17.23
CA VAL A 442 18.65 -21.41 16.92
C VAL A 442 19.97 -22.13 16.72
N LEU A 443 20.25 -23.11 17.58
CA LEU A 443 21.51 -23.85 17.62
C LEU A 443 21.28 -25.31 17.24
N ASN A 444 22.21 -25.87 16.45
CA ASN A 444 22.32 -27.31 16.26
C ASN A 444 23.19 -27.89 17.38
N THR A 445 22.63 -28.80 18.15
CA THR A 445 23.34 -29.58 19.16
C THR A 445 23.42 -31.05 18.72
N PRO A 446 24.32 -31.86 19.31
CA PRO A 446 24.35 -33.30 19.06
C PRO A 446 23.02 -33.99 19.35
N THR A 447 22.21 -33.44 20.26
CA THR A 447 20.91 -33.97 20.67
C THR A 447 19.72 -33.44 19.86
N GLY A 448 19.94 -32.51 18.94
CA GLY A 448 18.89 -31.89 18.13
C GLY A 448 19.01 -30.36 18.04
N VAL A 449 17.98 -29.71 17.50
CA VAL A 449 17.91 -28.25 17.41
C VAL A 449 17.32 -27.68 18.70
N ILE A 450 17.94 -26.64 19.24
CA ILE A 450 17.44 -25.90 20.41
C ILE A 450 17.31 -24.42 20.07
N SER A 451 16.35 -23.75 20.70
CA SER A 451 16.13 -22.32 20.55
C SER A 451 16.33 -21.64 21.91
N ILE A 452 17.09 -20.56 21.96
CA ILE A 452 17.39 -19.86 23.22
C ILE A 452 17.19 -18.34 23.01
N PRO A 453 16.35 -17.68 23.84
CA PRO A 453 16.28 -16.23 23.87
C PRO A 453 17.64 -15.64 24.24
N ALA A 454 18.06 -14.61 23.52
CA ALA A 454 19.39 -14.03 23.67
C ALA A 454 19.36 -12.52 23.43
N ALA A 455 20.49 -11.88 23.68
CA ALA A 455 20.72 -10.50 23.30
C ALA A 455 21.71 -10.45 22.14
N ARG A 456 21.56 -9.46 21.25
CA ARG A 456 22.55 -9.16 20.23
C ARG A 456 22.76 -7.66 20.12
N ALA A 457 23.89 -7.22 19.58
CA ALA A 457 24.09 -5.82 19.27
C ALA A 457 24.97 -5.70 18.03
N LEU A 458 24.72 -4.65 17.25
CA LEU A 458 25.51 -4.34 16.07
C LEU A 458 26.71 -3.48 16.46
N SER A 459 27.90 -3.93 16.09
CA SER A 459 29.13 -3.16 16.13
C SER A 459 29.52 -2.78 14.70
N THR A 460 29.81 -1.51 14.48
CA THR A 460 30.25 -0.97 13.19
C THR A 460 31.58 -0.28 13.36
N ARG A 461 32.58 -0.59 12.54
CA ARG A 461 33.80 0.24 12.49
C ARG A 461 33.56 1.48 11.63
N PRO A 462 34.09 2.65 12.01
CA PRO A 462 34.04 3.82 11.15
C PRO A 462 34.86 3.54 9.88
N LEU A 463 34.36 3.94 8.71
CA LEU A 463 35.11 3.79 7.45
C LEU A 463 36.40 4.63 7.52
N ASN A 464 37.55 3.94 7.49
CA ASN A 464 38.90 4.46 7.23
C ASN A 464 39.25 5.85 7.80
N GLY A 465 39.91 5.89 8.95
CA GLY A 465 40.92 6.91 9.24
C GLY A 465 40.44 8.30 9.67
N ILE A 466 39.16 8.49 10.02
CA ILE A 466 38.75 9.70 10.76
C ILE A 466 39.11 9.48 12.24
N SER A 467 40.40 9.47 12.54
CA SER A 467 40.95 9.62 13.90
C SER A 467 40.94 11.07 14.37
N GLU A 468 40.37 11.98 13.59
CA GLU A 468 40.17 13.39 13.93
C GLU A 468 38.69 13.75 13.68
N ILE A 469 37.79 13.22 14.51
CA ILE A 469 36.51 13.90 14.76
C ILE A 469 36.81 14.87 15.89
N ASP A 470 36.54 16.14 15.63
CA ASP A 470 36.81 17.30 16.49
C ASP A 470 36.58 16.97 17.97
N SER A 471 37.66 17.01 18.76
CA SER A 471 37.61 16.80 20.22
C SER A 471 36.78 17.88 20.93
N GLU A 472 36.34 18.91 20.21
CA GLU A 472 35.46 19.97 20.72
C GLU A 472 33.97 19.55 20.83
N GLU A 473 33.50 18.47 20.17
CA GLU A 473 32.09 18.05 20.26
C GLU A 473 31.75 17.09 21.43
N GLY A 474 32.74 16.59 22.18
CA GLY A 474 32.50 15.89 23.45
C GLY A 474 31.61 14.63 23.38
N VAL A 475 31.40 14.05 22.20
CA VAL A 475 30.60 12.82 22.05
C VAL A 475 31.51 11.61 22.28
N ASP A 476 31.27 10.85 23.35
CA ASP A 476 31.89 9.55 23.60
C ASP A 476 31.58 8.60 22.43
N LEU A 477 32.46 8.58 21.43
CA LEU A 477 32.34 7.76 20.22
C LEU A 477 32.34 6.24 20.52
N ILE A 478 32.69 5.83 21.74
CA ILE A 478 32.70 4.42 22.15
C ILE A 478 31.27 3.83 22.15
N HIS A 479 30.27 4.64 22.49
CA HIS A 479 28.88 4.20 22.63
C HIS A 479 27.93 5.00 21.75
N LEU A 480 27.41 4.36 20.70
CA LEU A 480 26.34 4.94 19.90
C LEU A 480 25.02 4.86 20.66
N PRO A 481 24.14 5.88 20.60
CA PRO A 481 22.82 5.78 21.20
C PRO A 481 22.04 4.62 20.57
N ARG A 482 21.41 3.78 21.41
CA ARG A 482 20.51 2.71 20.97
C ARG A 482 19.41 3.31 20.10
N GLY A 483 19.11 2.68 18.96
CA GLY A 483 18.12 3.17 18.00
C GLY A 483 18.44 4.50 17.30
N GLY A 484 19.62 5.09 17.52
CA GLY A 484 19.98 6.42 17.03
C GLY A 484 20.02 6.53 15.51
N SER A 485 19.19 7.41 14.97
CA SER A 485 19.47 8.06 13.69
C SER A 485 20.57 9.08 13.96
N LEU A 486 21.77 8.87 13.43
CA LEU A 486 22.81 9.90 13.54
C LEU A 486 22.32 11.20 12.88
N PRO A 487 22.76 12.38 13.37
CA PRO A 487 22.29 13.67 12.89
C PRO A 487 22.32 13.73 11.35
N GLN A 488 21.21 14.18 10.76
CA GLN A 488 21.02 14.31 9.31
C GLN A 488 22.24 14.99 8.67
N GLY A 489 22.99 14.23 7.85
CA GLY A 489 24.22 14.71 7.19
C GLY A 489 25.49 13.96 7.58
N SER A 490 25.49 13.16 8.64
CA SER A 490 26.62 12.32 9.02
C SER A 490 26.76 11.09 8.10
N VAL A 491 27.49 11.28 6.99
CA VAL A 491 27.82 10.23 6.00
C VAL A 491 28.67 9.11 6.61
N ALA A 492 29.33 9.37 7.74
CA ALA A 492 30.38 8.52 8.32
C ALA A 492 29.92 7.13 8.84
N PHE A 493 28.61 6.91 9.06
CA PHE A 493 28.10 5.70 9.71
C PHE A 493 26.87 5.09 9.02
N LYS A 494 26.59 5.45 7.76
CA LYS A 494 25.66 4.64 6.98
C LYS A 494 26.24 3.23 6.88
N ASN A 495 25.50 2.25 7.36
CA ASN A 495 25.89 0.85 7.28
C ASN A 495 25.94 0.44 5.80
N ASN A 496 27.14 0.54 5.21
CA ASN A 496 27.42 0.17 3.83
C ASN A 496 27.68 -1.33 3.67
N GLY A 497 27.42 -2.14 4.71
CA GLY A 497 27.70 -3.58 4.75
C GLY A 497 29.18 -3.94 4.96
N ILE A 498 30.07 -2.94 4.98
CA ILE A 498 31.51 -3.11 5.15
C ILE A 498 31.85 -3.06 6.65
N GLU A 499 32.59 -4.07 7.15
CA GLU A 499 33.05 -4.18 8.55
C GLU A 499 31.98 -4.20 9.65
N VAL A 500 30.78 -4.68 9.33
CA VAL A 500 29.70 -4.85 10.31
C VAL A 500 29.80 -6.21 11.00
N LYS A 501 29.72 -6.19 12.34
CA LYS A 501 29.78 -7.37 13.18
C LYS A 501 28.61 -7.40 14.15
N TRP A 502 27.91 -8.52 14.21
CA TRP A 502 26.98 -8.78 15.29
C TRP A 502 27.73 -9.40 16.47
N CYS A 503 27.49 -8.87 17.66
CA CYS A 503 27.87 -9.44 18.94
C CYS A 503 26.65 -10.11 19.55
N TYR A 504 26.82 -11.29 20.15
CA TYR A 504 25.73 -12.06 20.75
C TYR A 504 26.06 -12.45 22.18
N TRP A 505 25.05 -12.47 23.05
CA TRP A 505 25.12 -12.96 24.41
C TRP A 505 23.98 -13.97 24.64
N ILE A 506 24.35 -15.22 24.92
CA ILE A 506 23.40 -16.30 25.24
C ILE A 506 23.53 -16.62 26.73
N PRO A 507 22.43 -16.65 27.51
CA PRO A 507 22.49 -17.03 28.91
C PRO A 507 22.89 -18.50 29.09
N CYS A 508 23.69 -18.79 30.12
CA CYS A 508 24.03 -20.12 30.59
C CYS A 508 23.30 -20.46 31.91
N SER A 509 23.18 -21.74 32.22
CA SER A 509 22.44 -22.24 33.39
C SER A 509 23.02 -21.83 34.76
N ASP A 510 24.25 -21.32 34.79
CA ASP A 510 24.99 -20.93 35.99
C ASP A 510 25.17 -19.41 36.15
N GLY A 511 24.40 -18.62 35.40
CA GLY A 511 24.51 -17.16 35.41
C GLY A 511 25.71 -16.61 34.64
N ARG A 512 26.38 -17.44 33.83
CA ARG A 512 27.38 -17.00 32.84
C ARG A 512 26.74 -16.71 31.48
N TRP A 513 27.55 -16.21 30.56
CA TRP A 513 27.16 -15.84 29.19
C TRP A 513 28.07 -16.50 28.17
N LEU A 514 27.48 -17.02 27.09
CA LEU A 514 28.23 -17.30 25.87
C LEU A 514 28.29 -16.04 25.03
N TYR A 515 29.52 -15.63 24.69
CA TYR A 515 29.78 -14.48 23.84
C TYR A 515 30.49 -14.90 22.56
N PHE A 516 29.94 -14.47 21.42
CA PHE A 516 30.62 -14.63 20.12
C PHE A 516 30.28 -13.46 19.20
N THR A 517 31.10 -13.30 18.16
CA THR A 517 30.92 -12.29 17.13
C THR A 517 30.83 -12.91 15.74
N THR A 518 30.12 -12.25 14.82
CA THR A 518 30.10 -12.65 13.41
C THR A 518 31.13 -11.89 12.58
N GLU A 519 31.68 -12.55 11.58
CA GLU A 519 32.47 -11.90 10.53
C GLU A 519 31.56 -11.58 9.35
N GLN A 520 31.63 -10.35 8.83
CA GLN A 520 30.92 -9.90 7.63
C GLN A 520 29.41 -10.20 7.66
N SER A 521 28.77 -9.99 8.82
CA SER A 521 27.34 -10.31 9.05
C SER A 521 26.92 -11.77 8.82
N LYS A 522 27.85 -12.71 8.55
CA LYS A 522 27.53 -14.12 8.33
C LYS A 522 27.26 -14.84 9.65
N LYS A 523 25.98 -15.08 9.93
CA LYS A 523 25.49 -15.57 11.23
C LYS A 523 25.54 -17.08 11.34
N ARG A 524 25.26 -17.79 10.24
CA ARG A 524 25.12 -19.25 10.23
C ARG A 524 26.47 -19.97 10.24
N GLY A 525 26.48 -21.19 10.76
CA GLY A 525 27.62 -22.10 10.79
C GLY A 525 28.31 -22.18 12.14
N THR A 526 29.49 -22.77 12.15
CA THR A 526 30.26 -23.05 13.37
C THR A 526 30.97 -21.79 13.88
N LYS A 527 30.78 -21.45 15.15
CA LYS A 527 31.39 -20.30 15.83
C LYS A 527 32.02 -20.72 17.15
N ASN A 528 33.15 -20.13 17.50
CA ASN A 528 33.71 -20.28 18.85
C ASN A 528 33.13 -19.18 19.74
N ALA A 529 32.52 -19.57 20.85
CA ALA A 529 31.98 -18.67 21.85
C ALA A 529 32.82 -18.74 23.13
N ALA A 530 33.14 -17.58 23.70
CA ALA A 530 33.77 -17.48 25.01
C ALA A 530 32.70 -17.60 26.10
N ILE A 531 33.02 -18.21 27.23
CA ILE A 531 32.17 -18.23 28.41
C ILE A 531 32.62 -17.10 29.34
N LEU A 532 31.71 -16.20 29.66
CA LEU A 532 31.99 -14.98 30.42
C LEU A 532 31.10 -14.88 31.66
N SER A 533 31.66 -14.36 32.74
CA SER A 533 30.91 -13.87 33.90
C SER A 533 30.31 -12.48 33.63
N ASP A 534 29.36 -12.06 34.47
CA ASP A 534 28.75 -10.71 34.42
C ASP A 534 29.80 -9.59 34.45
N LEU A 535 30.85 -9.75 35.26
CA LEU A 535 31.96 -8.79 35.36
C LEU A 535 32.76 -8.73 34.06
N GLU A 536 33.03 -9.88 33.43
CA GLU A 536 33.76 -9.93 32.16
C GLU A 536 32.94 -9.38 31.00
N VAL A 537 31.61 -9.59 30.97
CA VAL A 537 30.73 -8.95 29.99
C VAL A 537 30.79 -7.44 30.13
N THR A 538 30.68 -6.94 31.36
CA THR A 538 30.78 -5.50 31.66
C THR A 538 32.15 -4.94 31.29
N ASP A 539 33.23 -5.67 31.57
CA ASP A 539 34.60 -5.30 31.19
C ASP A 539 34.74 -5.17 29.67
N ILE A 540 34.17 -6.10 28.90
CA ILE A 540 34.21 -6.08 27.44
C ILE A 540 33.43 -4.90 26.86
N LEU A 541 32.27 -4.58 27.44
CA LEU A 541 31.44 -3.45 27.02
C LEU A 541 32.09 -2.11 27.36
N ASN A 542 32.64 -1.95 28.56
CA ASN A 542 33.24 -0.69 29.03
C ASN A 542 34.63 -0.41 28.44
N ASN A 543 35.50 -1.43 28.32
CA ASN A 543 36.89 -1.21 27.91
C ASN A 543 37.08 -1.05 26.39
N GLY A 544 35.99 -0.85 25.63
CA GLY A 544 36.05 -0.57 24.19
C GLY A 544 36.64 -1.70 23.34
N LYS A 545 36.73 -2.93 23.86
CA LYS A 545 37.14 -4.11 23.08
C LYS A 545 36.18 -4.34 21.90
N ILE A 546 34.92 -3.91 22.06
CA ILE A 546 33.92 -3.80 21.01
C ILE A 546 33.66 -2.31 20.78
N ILE A 547 34.07 -1.80 19.63
CA ILE A 547 33.92 -0.38 19.28
C ILE A 547 32.49 -0.15 18.73
N ASN A 548 31.90 1.00 19.06
CA ASN A 548 30.61 1.49 18.54
C ASN A 548 29.43 0.56 18.82
N ILE A 549 29.30 0.15 20.08
CA ILE A 549 28.16 -0.64 20.54
C ILE A 549 27.26 0.20 21.45
N SER A 550 25.94 0.01 21.34
CA SER A 550 24.98 0.77 22.14
C SER A 550 24.85 0.33 23.59
N LEU A 551 25.55 -0.74 23.99
CA LEU A 551 25.44 -1.33 25.32
C LEU A 551 26.64 -0.96 26.20
N LYS A 552 26.39 -0.65 27.47
CA LYS A 552 27.41 -0.25 28.45
C LYS A 552 27.62 -1.26 29.57
N HIS A 553 26.53 -1.85 30.07
CA HIS A 553 26.56 -2.73 31.24
C HIS A 553 25.87 -4.07 30.97
N VAL A 554 26.25 -5.12 31.71
CA VAL A 554 25.57 -6.44 31.61
C VAL A 554 24.08 -6.36 31.97
N ASP A 555 23.67 -5.38 32.77
CA ASP A 555 22.25 -5.23 33.13
C ASP A 555 21.39 -4.86 31.92
N GLU A 556 21.93 -4.12 30.95
CA GLU A 556 21.25 -3.84 29.67
C GLU A 556 21.12 -5.12 28.82
N VAL A 557 22.12 -6.01 28.88
CA VAL A 557 22.07 -7.33 28.24
C VAL A 557 20.98 -8.20 28.89
N LYS A 558 20.87 -8.16 30.22
CA LYS A 558 19.81 -8.86 30.99
C LYS A 558 18.42 -8.31 30.68
N GLU A 559 18.30 -7.00 30.53
CA GLU A 559 17.04 -6.35 30.13
C GLU A 559 16.62 -6.80 28.72
N ILE A 560 17.54 -6.78 27.75
CA ILE A 560 17.26 -7.30 26.40
C ILE A 560 16.85 -8.78 26.47
N LEU A 561 17.54 -9.60 27.27
CA LEU A 561 17.17 -11.01 27.45
C LEU A 561 15.76 -11.18 28.03
N HIS A 562 15.36 -10.32 28.97
CA HIS A 562 14.01 -10.32 29.50
C HIS A 562 12.97 -10.09 28.39
N TYR A 563 13.17 -9.07 27.55
CA TYR A 563 12.28 -8.78 26.43
C TYR A 563 12.31 -9.88 25.34
N SER A 564 13.48 -10.46 25.04
CA SER A 564 13.61 -11.62 24.14
C SER A 564 12.79 -12.81 24.64
N THR A 565 12.81 -13.07 25.94
CA THR A 565 12.06 -14.17 26.57
C THR A 565 10.56 -13.92 26.50
N MET A 566 10.13 -12.70 26.79
CA MET A 566 8.73 -12.31 26.67
C MET A 566 8.21 -12.41 25.22
N ALA A 567 8.96 -11.87 24.24
CA ALA A 567 8.62 -11.96 22.82
C ALA A 567 8.57 -13.40 22.31
N CYS A 568 9.46 -14.26 22.83
CA CYS A 568 9.45 -15.69 22.52
C CYS A 568 8.11 -16.34 22.94
N GLY A 569 7.54 -15.95 24.08
CA GLY A 569 6.21 -16.39 24.52
C GLY A 569 5.11 -16.06 23.51
N TYR A 570 5.10 -14.84 22.96
CA TYR A 570 4.16 -14.46 21.91
C TYR A 570 4.42 -15.20 20.60
N LEU A 571 5.68 -15.41 20.22
CA LEU A 571 6.05 -16.17 19.03
C LEU A 571 5.59 -17.62 19.12
N LEU A 572 5.75 -18.27 20.27
CA LEU A 572 5.21 -19.61 20.49
C LEU A 572 3.69 -19.64 20.35
N ASN A 573 2.99 -18.63 20.87
CA ASN A 573 1.54 -18.55 20.73
C ASN A 573 1.08 -18.32 19.28
N LEU A 574 1.88 -17.63 18.47
CA LEU A 574 1.66 -17.46 17.04
C LEU A 574 1.85 -18.76 16.25
N LEU A 575 2.80 -19.60 16.67
CA LEU A 575 3.18 -20.84 15.96
C LEU A 575 2.32 -22.06 16.34
N LYS A 576 1.57 -22.00 17.45
CA LYS A 576 0.54 -22.98 17.83
C LYS A 576 -0.70 -22.85 16.96
#